data_AF-A0A7Z9WR53-F1
#
_entry.id   AF-A0A7Z9WR53-F1
#
_cell.length_a   1.000
_cell.length_b   1.000
_cell.length_c   1.000
_cell.angle_alpha   90.00
_cell.angle_beta   90.00
_cell.angle_gamma   90.00
#
_symmetry.space_group_name_H-M   'P 1'
#
loop_
_entity.id
_entity.type
_entity.pdbx_description
1 polymer ?
#
loop_
_entity_poly.entity_id
_entity_poly.type
_entity_poly.pdbx_seq_one_letter_code
_entity_poly.pdbx_strand_id
1 'polypeptide(L)'
;AVPISHYPEIVVHTKRVLQEYGLKGFAFGHAGLGGLHVEILYPPEEQGEPAQAQARAEEANAAIVRRALELEGTATGEHGVGLGKRRFMEEEHGPSLELMRRIKALLDPNGIMNPGKIL
;
A
#
# COMPACT_ATOMS: atom_id res chain seq x y z
N ALA A 1 -1.90 -7.53 -2.57
CA ALA A 1 -2.10 -8.91 -3.07
C ALA A 1 -2.67 -8.81 -4.47
N VAL A 2 -2.51 -9.86 -5.29
CA VAL A 2 -3.02 -9.91 -6.68
C VAL A 2 -3.65 -11.27 -6.94
N PRO A 3 -4.48 -11.44 -7.99
CA PRO A 3 -4.84 -12.76 -8.47
C PRO A 3 -3.61 -13.63 -8.69
N ILE A 4 -3.68 -14.92 -8.36
CA ILE A 4 -2.52 -15.84 -8.37
C ILE A 4 -1.85 -15.87 -9.75
N SER A 5 -2.61 -15.71 -10.84
CA SER A 5 -2.10 -15.60 -12.22
C SER A 5 -1.13 -14.44 -12.42
N HIS A 6 -1.27 -13.34 -11.66
CA HIS A 6 -0.40 -12.17 -11.70
C HIS A 6 0.70 -12.17 -10.62
N TYR A 7 0.78 -13.22 -9.78
CA TYR A 7 1.78 -13.27 -8.71
C TYR A 7 3.24 -13.18 -9.21
N PRO A 8 3.65 -13.91 -10.28
CA PRO A 8 5.00 -13.74 -10.82
C PRO A 8 5.27 -12.32 -11.32
N GLU A 9 4.25 -11.69 -11.90
CA GLU A 9 4.35 -10.35 -12.46
C GLU A 9 4.58 -9.29 -11.39
N ILE A 10 3.81 -9.30 -10.29
CA ILE A 10 3.98 -8.33 -9.21
C ILE A 10 5.34 -8.51 -8.49
N VAL A 11 5.85 -9.75 -8.39
CA VAL A 11 7.18 -10.02 -7.83
C VAL A 11 8.27 -9.40 -8.70
N VAL A 12 8.21 -9.59 -10.02
CA VAL A 12 9.18 -9.00 -10.97
C VAL A 12 9.09 -7.48 -10.95
N HIS A 13 7.87 -6.93 -10.96
CA HIS A 13 7.66 -5.49 -10.89
C HIS A 13 8.23 -4.88 -9.61
N THR A 14 7.97 -5.51 -8.46
CA THR A 14 8.50 -5.07 -7.16
C THR A 14 10.02 -4.99 -7.19
N LYS A 15 10.69 -6.04 -7.68
CA LYS A 15 12.15 -6.06 -7.81
C LYS A 15 12.66 -4.90 -8.68
N ARG A 16 11.98 -4.62 -9.80
CA ARG A 16 12.33 -3.52 -10.70
C ARG A 16 12.16 -2.15 -10.02
N VAL A 17 11.04 -1.93 -9.33
CA VAL A 17 10.81 -0.67 -8.60
C VAL A 17 11.90 -0.44 -7.55
N LEU A 18 12.26 -1.45 -6.75
CA LEU A 18 13.35 -1.31 -5.78
C LEU A 18 14.67 -0.91 -6.45
N GLN A 19 14.97 -1.48 -7.63
CA GLN A 19 16.17 -1.12 -8.40
C GLN A 19 16.12 0.31 -8.96
N GLU A 20 15.00 0.70 -9.56
CA GLU A 20 14.80 2.04 -10.15
C GLU A 20 14.93 3.15 -9.09
N TYR A 21 14.44 2.90 -7.88
CA TYR A 21 14.54 3.83 -6.76
C TYR A 21 15.84 3.71 -5.97
N GLY A 22 16.73 2.78 -6.34
CA GLY A 22 18.01 2.54 -5.63
C GLY A 22 17.83 2.08 -4.19
N LEU A 23 16.75 1.35 -3.90
CA LEU A 23 16.37 0.87 -2.58
C LEU A 23 16.73 -0.61 -2.41
N LYS A 24 17.02 -0.99 -1.17
CA LYS A 24 17.15 -2.40 -0.77
C LYS A 24 15.84 -2.85 -0.14
N GLY A 25 15.51 -4.13 -0.28
CA GLY A 25 14.30 -4.67 0.31
C GLY A 25 14.17 -6.17 0.16
N PHE A 26 13.21 -6.73 0.86
CA PHE A 26 12.87 -8.15 0.82
C PHE A 26 11.46 -8.31 0.28
N ALA A 27 11.26 -9.28 -0.63
CA ALA A 27 9.95 -9.63 -1.17
C ALA A 27 9.69 -11.12 -0.86
N PHE A 28 8.66 -11.41 -0.08
CA PHE A 28 8.30 -12.75 0.38
C PHE A 28 6.79 -12.83 0.63
N GLY A 29 6.19 -14.01 0.65
CA GLY A 29 4.79 -14.11 1.05
C GLY A 29 4.08 -15.40 0.69
N HIS A 30 2.77 -15.34 0.84
CA HIS A 30 1.84 -16.44 0.64
C HIS A 30 1.46 -16.54 -0.83
N ALA A 31 2.35 -17.12 -1.65
CA ALA A 31 2.15 -17.24 -3.11
C ALA A 31 0.83 -17.94 -3.48
N GLY A 32 0.42 -18.96 -2.73
CA GLY A 32 -0.85 -19.66 -2.93
C GLY A 32 -2.10 -18.82 -2.66
N LEU A 33 -1.95 -17.64 -2.04
CA LEU A 33 -3.02 -16.67 -1.80
C LEU A 33 -2.85 -15.39 -2.66
N GLY A 34 -1.80 -15.32 -3.48
CA GLY A 34 -1.45 -14.10 -4.21
C GLY A 34 -0.92 -12.97 -3.32
N GLY A 35 -0.58 -13.27 -2.07
CA GLY A 35 -0.10 -12.31 -1.07
C GLY A 35 1.41 -12.11 -1.16
N LEU A 36 1.84 -10.89 -1.47
CA LEU A 36 3.24 -10.48 -1.48
C LEU A 36 3.46 -9.44 -0.36
N HIS A 37 4.39 -9.73 0.54
CA HIS A 37 4.94 -8.77 1.49
C HIS A 37 6.22 -8.19 0.92
N VAL A 38 6.37 -6.87 1.07
CA VAL A 38 7.55 -6.13 0.63
C VAL A 38 8.03 -5.30 1.79
N GLU A 39 9.24 -5.58 2.25
CA GLU A 39 9.93 -4.77 3.26
C GLU A 39 10.93 -3.88 2.54
N ILE A 40 10.79 -2.56 2.66
CA ILE A 40 11.67 -1.58 2.00
C ILE A 40 12.61 -0.99 3.05
N LEU A 41 13.91 -1.19 2.87
CA LEU A 41 14.94 -0.69 3.75
C LEU A 41 15.47 0.65 3.24
N TYR A 42 15.45 1.65 4.10
CA TYR A 42 16.08 2.94 3.89
C TYR A 42 16.85 3.35 5.16
N PRO A 43 17.97 4.08 5.03
CA PRO A 43 18.79 4.43 6.18
C PRO A 43 18.01 5.33 7.15
N PRO A 44 18.19 5.16 8.48
CA PRO A 44 17.69 6.11 9.46
C PRO A 44 18.38 7.46 9.30
N GLU A 45 17.75 8.50 9.85
CA GLU A 45 18.15 9.89 9.69
C GLU A 45 19.60 10.14 10.17
N GLU A 46 20.53 10.39 9.25
CA GLU A 46 21.76 11.13 9.54
C GLU A 46 21.63 12.54 8.96
N GLN A 47 21.62 13.51 9.87
CA GLN A 47 21.72 14.97 9.70
C GLN A 47 21.88 15.49 8.25
N GLY A 48 20.77 15.67 7.51
CA GLY A 48 20.76 16.53 6.31
C GLY A 48 19.91 16.09 5.12
N GLU A 49 19.75 14.78 4.86
CA GLU A 49 18.93 14.26 3.75
C GLU A 49 17.76 13.29 4.15
N PRO A 50 17.08 13.42 5.30
CA PRO A 50 16.31 12.32 5.88
C PRO A 50 14.90 12.18 5.29
N ALA A 51 14.24 13.32 5.04
CA ALA A 51 12.93 13.36 4.41
C ALA A 51 12.94 12.76 2.99
N GLN A 52 14.08 12.81 2.30
CA GLN A 52 14.20 12.33 0.93
C GLN A 52 14.25 10.80 0.85
N ALA A 53 14.96 10.13 1.77
CA ALA A 53 15.07 8.67 1.79
C ALA A 53 13.71 8.02 2.12
N GLN A 54 13.02 8.54 3.12
CA GLN A 54 11.67 8.07 3.46
C GLN A 54 10.68 8.37 2.32
N ALA A 55 10.65 9.58 1.77
CA ALA A 55 9.76 9.93 0.67
C ALA A 55 9.98 9.01 -0.54
N ARG A 56 11.24 8.73 -0.89
CA ARG A 56 11.59 7.79 -1.96
C ARG A 56 11.07 6.37 -1.70
N ALA A 57 11.21 5.89 -0.46
CA ALA A 57 10.64 4.58 -0.07
C ALA A 57 9.11 4.57 -0.13
N GLU A 58 8.46 5.65 0.26
CA GLU A 58 7.00 5.78 0.18
C GLU A 58 6.49 5.86 -1.27
N GLU A 59 7.22 6.50 -2.17
CA GLU A 59 6.94 6.54 -3.61
C GLU A 59 7.11 5.16 -4.25
N ALA A 60 8.20 4.46 -3.93
CA ALA A 60 8.42 3.08 -4.36
C ALA A 60 7.29 2.15 -3.88
N ASN A 61 6.90 2.27 -2.61
CA ASN A 61 5.75 1.54 -2.06
C ASN A 61 4.46 1.89 -2.82
N ALA A 62 4.22 3.17 -3.11
CA ALA A 62 3.04 3.58 -3.87
C ALA A 62 3.04 3.02 -5.29
N ALA A 63 4.18 2.98 -5.99
CA ALA A 63 4.29 2.37 -7.31
C ALA A 63 3.94 0.87 -7.28
N ILE A 64 4.46 0.14 -6.28
CA ILE A 64 4.15 -1.29 -6.09
C ILE A 64 2.66 -1.51 -5.81
N VAL A 65 2.06 -0.72 -4.91
CA VAL A 65 0.64 -0.83 -4.57
C VAL A 65 -0.24 -0.52 -5.78
N ARG A 66 0.03 0.56 -6.51
CA ARG A 66 -0.73 0.88 -7.73
C ARG A 66 -0.62 -0.21 -8.77
N ARG A 67 0.56 -0.80 -8.96
CA ARG A 67 0.68 -1.95 -9.86
C ARG A 67 -0.16 -3.13 -9.40
N ALA A 68 -0.24 -3.39 -8.09
CA ALA A 68 -1.12 -4.44 -7.59
C ALA A 68 -2.60 -4.14 -7.91
N LEU A 69 -3.04 -2.88 -7.79
CA LEU A 69 -4.41 -2.45 -8.14
C LEU A 69 -4.69 -2.56 -9.66
N GLU A 70 -3.74 -2.17 -10.50
CA GLU A 70 -3.81 -2.34 -11.97
C GLU A 70 -3.94 -3.82 -12.38
N LEU A 71 -3.41 -4.73 -11.57
CA LEU A 71 -3.50 -6.18 -11.76
C LEU A 71 -4.75 -6.79 -11.09
N GLU A 72 -5.80 -5.99 -10.89
CA GLU A 72 -7.06 -6.39 -10.25
C GLU A 72 -6.86 -6.94 -8.83
N GLY A 73 -5.80 -6.49 -8.16
CA GLY A 73 -5.46 -6.84 -6.79
C GLY A 73 -6.01 -5.88 -5.75
N THR A 74 -5.40 -5.90 -4.57
CA THR A 74 -5.73 -5.04 -3.42
C THR A 74 -4.47 -4.44 -2.81
N ALA A 75 -4.57 -3.20 -2.31
CA ALA A 75 -3.52 -2.54 -1.57
C ALA A 75 -3.22 -3.26 -0.24
N THR A 76 -4.14 -4.08 0.26
CA THR A 76 -3.98 -4.77 1.53
C THR A 76 -4.57 -6.18 1.55
N GLY A 77 -3.71 -7.19 1.38
CA GLY A 77 -4.15 -8.60 1.51
C GLY A 77 -4.59 -8.97 2.93
N GLU A 78 -3.91 -8.46 3.96
CA GLU A 78 -4.09 -8.95 5.35
C GLU A 78 -4.14 -7.83 6.40
N HIS A 79 -3.24 -6.83 6.33
CA HIS A 79 -2.99 -5.90 7.45
C HIS A 79 -3.98 -4.73 7.57
N GLY A 80 -5.00 -4.68 6.73
CA GLY A 80 -5.94 -3.57 6.64
C GLY A 80 -5.34 -2.25 6.13
N VAL A 81 -6.20 -1.22 6.12
CA VAL A 81 -5.93 0.08 5.51
C VAL A 81 -5.10 0.97 6.44
N GLY A 82 -5.69 1.38 7.58
CA GLY A 82 -5.09 2.33 8.51
C GLY A 82 -4.58 3.61 7.82
N LEU A 83 -3.74 4.37 8.52
CA LEU A 83 -3.22 5.62 7.97
C LEU A 83 -2.38 5.40 6.70
N GLY A 84 -1.55 4.34 6.68
CA GLY A 84 -0.57 4.11 5.63
C GLY A 84 -1.17 3.81 4.25
N LYS A 85 -2.34 3.17 4.20
CA LYS A 85 -2.97 2.78 2.92
C LYS A 85 -4.25 3.54 2.60
N ARG A 86 -4.73 4.41 3.50
CA ARG A 86 -5.88 5.29 3.25
C ARG A 86 -5.82 5.99 1.90
N ARG A 87 -4.62 6.42 1.48
CA ARG A 87 -4.39 7.11 0.21
C ARG A 87 -4.76 6.30 -1.04
N PHE A 88 -4.90 4.98 -0.95
CA PHE A 88 -5.27 4.10 -2.06
C PHE A 88 -6.76 3.76 -2.09
N MET A 89 -7.54 4.15 -1.08
CA MET A 89 -8.94 3.76 -0.95
C MET A 89 -9.81 4.22 -2.13
N GLU A 90 -9.57 5.43 -2.63
CA GLU A 90 -10.33 5.96 -3.78
C GLU A 90 -10.01 5.17 -5.06
N GLU A 91 -8.74 4.80 -5.25
CA GLU A 91 -8.28 4.01 -6.40
C GLU A 91 -8.79 2.56 -6.33
N GLU A 92 -8.76 1.94 -5.15
CA GLU A 92 -9.18 0.54 -4.95
C GLU A 92 -10.71 0.36 -4.96
N HIS A 93 -11.46 1.30 -4.37
CA HIS A 93 -12.91 1.13 -4.16
C HIS A 93 -13.78 2.01 -5.06
N GLY A 94 -13.22 3.08 -5.64
CA GLY A 94 -13.94 4.01 -6.50
C GLY A 94 -15.27 4.48 -5.87
N PRO A 95 -16.40 4.46 -6.61
CA PRO A 95 -17.69 4.92 -6.11
C PRO A 95 -18.19 4.23 -4.83
N SER A 96 -17.73 3.00 -4.54
CA SER A 96 -18.16 2.28 -3.33
C SER A 96 -17.60 2.88 -2.04
N LEU A 97 -16.53 3.68 -2.13
CA LEU A 97 -15.95 4.38 -0.99
C LEU A 97 -16.95 5.35 -0.34
N GLU A 98 -17.84 5.94 -1.12
CA GLU A 98 -18.87 6.84 -0.60
C GLU A 98 -19.87 6.11 0.30
N LEU A 99 -20.20 4.86 -0.01
CA LEU A 99 -21.04 4.04 0.86
C LEU A 99 -20.34 3.80 2.21
N MET A 100 -19.02 3.55 2.20
CA MET A 100 -18.24 3.38 3.44
C MET A 100 -18.24 4.65 4.29
N ARG A 101 -18.07 5.83 3.67
CA ARG A 101 -18.17 7.14 4.35
C ARG A 101 -19.53 7.36 4.98
N ARG A 102 -20.62 7.03 4.27
CA ARG A 102 -21.99 7.12 4.79
C ARG A 102 -22.23 6.20 5.98
N ILE A 103 -21.74 4.97 5.93
CA ILE A 103 -21.82 4.04 7.07
C ILE A 103 -21.07 4.60 8.27
N LYS A 104 -19.86 5.14 8.06
CA LYS A 104 -19.06 5.77 9.13
C LYS A 104 -19.77 6.96 9.76
N ALA A 105 -20.35 7.85 8.96
CA ALA A 105 -21.08 9.02 9.45
C ALA A 105 -22.35 8.62 10.22
N LEU A 106 -23.03 7.54 9.79
CA LEU A 106 -24.20 7.01 10.49
C LEU A 106 -23.85 6.45 11.88
N LEU A 107 -22.74 5.70 11.97
CA LEU A 107 -22.35 5.00 13.19
C LEU A 107 -21.52 5.85 14.16
N ASP A 108 -20.79 6.84 13.66
CA ASP A 108 -19.95 7.74 14.45
C ASP A 108 -20.15 9.20 14.01
N PRO A 109 -21.32 9.80 14.28
CA PRO A 109 -21.65 11.16 13.85
C PRO A 109 -20.75 12.24 14.46
N ASN A 110 -20.12 11.96 15.61
CA ASN A 110 -19.19 12.87 16.27
C ASN A 110 -17.73 12.66 15.83
N GLY A 111 -17.44 11.67 14.99
CA GLY A 111 -16.11 11.39 14.47
C GLY A 111 -15.09 10.97 15.54
N ILE A 112 -15.51 10.43 16.68
CA ILE A 112 -14.62 10.10 17.81
C ILE A 112 -14.02 8.70 17.73
N MET A 113 -14.62 7.81 16.93
CA MET A 113 -14.14 6.45 16.75
C MET A 113 -13.02 6.40 15.72
N ASN A 114 -11.79 6.60 16.18
CA ASN A 114 -10.57 6.38 15.41
C ASN A 114 -10.43 7.31 14.18
N PRO A 115 -10.45 8.64 14.38
CA PRO A 115 -10.53 9.63 13.30
C PRO A 115 -9.35 9.54 12.33
N GLY A 116 -9.63 9.78 11.05
CA GLY A 116 -8.63 9.91 10.00
C GLY A 116 -7.97 8.62 9.52
N LYS A 117 -8.19 7.47 10.17
CA LYS A 117 -7.44 6.24 9.85
C LYS A 117 -7.85 5.57 8.54
N ILE A 118 -9.13 5.31 8.28
CA ILE A 118 -9.57 4.53 7.10
C ILE A 118 -10.24 5.43 6.04
N LEU A 119 -11.06 6.37 6.48
CA LEU A 119 -11.95 7.22 5.66
C LEU A 119 -11.69 8.69 5.91
#